data_AF-A0A4P7KUP9-F1
#
_entry.id   AF-A0A4P7KUP9-F1
#
_cell.length_a   1.000
_cell.length_b   1.000
_cell.length_c   1.000
_cell.angle_alpha   90.00
_cell.angle_beta   90.00
_cell.angle_gamma   90.00
#
_symmetry.space_group_name_H-M   'P 1'
#
loop_
_entity.id
_entity.type
_entity.pdbx_description
1 polymer ?
#
loop_
_entity_poly.entity_id
_entity_poly.type
_entity_poly.pdbx_seq_one_letter_code
_entity_poly.pdbx_strand_id
1 'polypeptide(L)'
;MMMGNANIYPPVPRKYLYHAYTAYMQGNGNKNALSLTAFGRSINNALKELGKRYIRERTKHGYRTNLELNEVEAEDWLPSVP
;
A
#
# COMPACT_ATOMS: atom_id res chain seq x y z
N MET A 1 -3.20 5.00 6.52
CA MET A 1 -3.19 3.52 6.48
C MET A 1 -2.03 2.96 7.31
N MET A 2 -2.03 1.66 7.64
CA MET A 2 -0.84 0.99 8.17
C MET A 2 0.04 0.48 7.02
N MET A 3 1.35 0.32 7.22
CA MET A 3 2.23 -0.18 6.15
C MET A 3 1.92 -1.64 5.79
N GLY A 4 1.74 -2.50 6.79
CA GLY A 4 1.57 -3.95 6.60
C GLY A 4 2.86 -4.65 6.16
N ASN A 5 2.76 -5.95 5.91
CA ASN A 5 3.84 -6.78 5.36
C ASN A 5 3.27 -8.08 4.78
N ALA A 6 4.06 -8.81 3.98
CA ALA A 6 3.61 -10.02 3.30
C ALA A 6 3.24 -11.21 4.21
N ASN A 7 3.63 -11.19 5.50
CA ASN A 7 3.35 -12.27 6.44
C ASN A 7 1.97 -12.16 7.10
N ILE A 8 1.24 -11.06 6.87
CA ILE A 8 -0.10 -10.85 7.42
C ILE A 8 -1.12 -11.50 6.48
N TYR A 9 -1.77 -12.58 6.94
CA TYR A 9 -2.76 -13.34 6.18
C TYR A 9 -4.07 -13.49 6.97
N PRO A 10 -5.26 -13.35 6.33
CA PRO A 10 -5.46 -12.96 4.92
C PRO A 10 -5.05 -11.50 4.66
N PRO A 11 -4.74 -11.13 3.41
CA PRO A 11 -4.41 -9.76 3.08
C PRO A 11 -5.62 -8.83 3.29
N VAL A 12 -5.42 -7.71 3.99
CA VAL A 12 -6.43 -6.66 4.18
C VAL A 12 -6.05 -5.33 3.46
N PRO A 13 -6.30 -5.20 2.13
CA PRO A 13 -5.94 -4.03 1.32
C PRO A 13 -6.44 -2.68 1.85
N ARG A 14 -7.65 -2.61 2.41
CA ARG A 14 -8.21 -1.37 2.96
C ARG A 14 -7.50 -0.87 4.23
N LYS A 15 -6.80 -1.77 4.94
CA LYS A 15 -6.08 -1.44 6.18
C LYS A 15 -4.59 -1.21 5.93
N TYR A 16 -4.00 -2.02 5.06
CA TYR A 16 -2.56 -2.09 4.84
C TYR A 16 -2.18 -1.60 3.45
N LEU A 17 -1.37 -0.55 3.40
CA LEU A 17 -0.91 0.10 2.18
C LEU A 17 -0.13 -0.87 1.27
N TYR A 18 0.73 -1.71 1.84
CA TYR A 18 1.45 -2.71 1.06
C TYR A 18 0.51 -3.77 0.47
N HIS A 19 -0.59 -4.09 1.15
CA HIS A 19 -1.57 -5.05 0.64
C HIS A 19 -2.39 -4.45 -0.50
N ALA A 20 -2.74 -3.17 -0.39
CA ALA A 20 -3.35 -2.43 -1.48
C ALA A 20 -2.46 -2.42 -2.72
N TYR A 21 -1.17 -2.16 -2.55
CA TYR A 21 -0.19 -2.25 -3.64
C TYR A 21 -0.14 -3.64 -4.27
N THR A 22 -0.09 -4.71 -3.49
CA THR A 22 -0.09 -6.07 -4.05
C THR A 22 -1.39 -6.40 -4.78
N ALA A 23 -2.54 -5.94 -4.26
CA ALA A 23 -3.83 -6.10 -4.93
C ALA A 23 -3.88 -5.36 -6.27
N TYR A 24 -3.39 -4.11 -6.32
CA TYR A 24 -3.24 -3.33 -7.55
C TYR A 24 -2.34 -4.04 -8.57
N MET A 25 -1.20 -4.58 -8.13
CA MET A 25 -0.30 -5.33 -9.03
C MET A 25 -0.98 -6.57 -9.60
N GLN A 26 -1.70 -7.33 -8.77
CA GLN A 26 -2.42 -8.53 -9.19
C GLN A 26 -3.59 -8.22 -10.13
N GLY A 27 -4.41 -7.20 -9.82
CA GLY A 27 -5.53 -6.76 -10.66
C GLY A 27 -5.08 -6.31 -12.05
N ASN A 28 -3.87 -5.74 -12.15
CA ASN A 28 -3.27 -5.32 -13.42
C ASN A 28 -2.39 -6.38 -14.10
N GLY A 29 -2.43 -7.64 -13.64
CA GLY A 29 -1.67 -8.75 -14.25
C GLY A 29 -0.15 -8.71 -14.02
N ASN A 30 0.35 -7.82 -13.15
CA ASN A 30 1.76 -7.69 -12.85
C ASN A 30 2.20 -8.70 -11.77
N LYS A 31 2.91 -9.75 -12.18
CA LYS A 31 3.39 -10.82 -11.29
C LYS A 31 4.57 -10.40 -10.39
N ASN A 32 5.29 -9.35 -10.77
CA ASN A 32 6.52 -8.93 -10.10
C ASN A 32 6.27 -7.72 -9.19
N ALA A 33 5.59 -7.96 -8.07
CA ALA A 33 5.43 -6.93 -7.04
C ALA A 33 6.80 -6.61 -6.39
N LEU A 34 7.05 -5.33 -6.16
CA LEU A 34 8.22 -4.87 -5.40
C LEU A 34 8.18 -5.42 -3.98
N SER A 35 9.36 -5.70 -3.42
CA SER A 35 9.48 -6.00 -1.98
C SER A 35 9.03 -4.81 -1.13
N LEU A 36 8.62 -5.06 0.12
CA LEU A 36 8.15 -4.02 1.04
C LEU A 36 9.11 -2.83 1.14
N THR A 37 10.42 -3.09 1.20
CA THR A 37 11.45 -2.06 1.27
C THR A 37 11.56 -1.27 -0.04
N ALA A 38 11.53 -1.95 -1.19
CA ALA A 38 11.61 -1.30 -2.50
C ALA A 38 10.36 -0.46 -2.77
N PHE A 39 9.17 -1.00 -2.48
CA PHE A 39 7.91 -0.28 -2.52
C PHE A 39 7.93 0.98 -1.65
N GLY A 40 8.38 0.86 -0.39
CA GLY A 40 8.48 2.00 0.53
C GLY A 40 9.42 3.11 0.04
N ARG A 41 10.48 2.79 -0.70
CA ARG A 41 11.35 3.78 -1.35
C ARG A 41 10.69 4.40 -2.58
N SER A 42 10.10 3.57 -3.43
CA SER A 42 9.41 4.00 -4.65
C SER A 42 8.27 4.97 -4.34
N ILE A 43 7.41 4.67 -3.37
CA ILE A 43 6.27 5.53 -3.02
C ILE A 43 6.72 6.88 -2.44
N ASN A 44 7.80 6.89 -1.66
CA ASN A 44 8.35 8.13 -1.12
C ASN A 44 8.87 9.04 -2.24
N ASN A 45 9.57 8.46 -3.22
CA ASN A 45 10.06 9.21 -4.38
C ASN A 45 8.90 9.74 -5.24
N ALA A 46 7.92 8.89 -5.56
CA ALA A 46 6.75 9.28 -6.34
C ALA A 46 5.95 10.41 -5.67
N LEU A 47 5.75 10.34 -4.35
CA LEU A 47 5.07 11.40 -3.62
C LEU A 47 5.88 12.71 -3.61
N LYS A 48 7.21 12.61 -3.48
CA LYS A 48 8.10 13.77 -3.56
C LYS A 48 8.03 14.45 -4.93
N GLU A 49 7.97 13.68 -6.01
CA GLU A 49 7.80 14.19 -7.39
C GLU A 49 6.47 14.93 -7.57
N LEU A 50 5.41 14.44 -6.91
CA LEU A 50 4.10 15.09 -6.88
C LEU A 50 4.01 16.28 -5.90
N GLY A 51 5.12 16.66 -5.25
CA GLY A 51 5.15 17.72 -4.22
C GLY A 51 4.41 17.35 -2.94
N LYS A 52 4.07 16.07 -2.73
CA LYS A 52 3.35 15.57 -1.55
C LYS A 52 4.33 15.04 -0.51
N ARG A 53 4.05 15.34 0.76
CA ARG A 53 4.87 14.86 1.89
C ARG A 53 4.46 13.46 2.31
N TYR A 54 5.36 12.49 2.17
CA TYR A 54 5.20 11.17 2.76
C TYR A 54 5.65 11.18 4.23
N ILE A 55 4.78 10.74 5.13
CA ILE A 55 5.06 10.60 6.56
C ILE A 55 4.84 9.14 6.94
N ARG A 56 5.82 8.56 7.62
CA ARG A 56 5.74 7.21 8.17
C ARG A 56 6.24 7.21 9.61
N GLU A 57 5.35 6.93 10.54
CA GLU A 57 5.63 6.92 11.98
C GLU A 57 5.66 5.49 12.52
N ARG A 58 6.59 5.22 13.45
CA ARG A 58 6.65 3.94 14.16
C ARG A 58 5.63 3.91 15.29
N THR A 59 4.82 2.87 15.33
CA THR A 59 3.80 2.61 16.35
C THR A 59 4.06 1.24 17.02
N LYS A 60 3.31 0.93 18.09
CA LYS A 60 3.35 -0.40 18.73
C LYS A 60 2.99 -1.55 17.77
N HIS A 61 2.23 -1.28 16.71
CA HIS A 61 1.73 -2.27 15.77
C HIS A 61 2.42 -2.20 14.39
N GLY A 62 3.60 -1.59 14.32
CA GLY A 62 4.35 -1.40 13.07
C GLY A 62 4.33 0.05 12.61
N TYR A 63 4.37 0.30 11.30
CA TYR A 63 4.43 1.66 10.76
C TYR A 63 3.06 2.18 10.32
N ARG A 64 2.70 3.40 10.72
CA ARG A 64 1.53 4.13 10.23
C ARG A 64 1.96 5.18 9.20
N THR A 65 1.21 5.30 8.12
CA THR A 65 1.43 6.31 7.08
C THR A 65 0.32 7.36 7.08
N ASN A 66 0.63 8.53 6.53
CA ASN A 66 -0.36 9.60 6.25
C ASN A 66 -1.10 9.41 4.92
N LEU A 67 -1.08 8.21 4.33
CA LEU A 67 -1.75 7.91 3.07
C LEU A 67 -3.05 7.19 3.31
N GLU A 68 -4.04 7.46 2.47
CA GLU A 68 -5.33 6.80 2.44
C GLU A 68 -5.65 6.35 1.03
N LEU A 69 -6.45 5.29 0.89
CA LEU A 69 -6.93 4.86 -0.41
C LEU A 69 -8.10 5.74 -0.84
N ASN A 70 -8.11 6.09 -2.11
CA ASN A 70 -9.33 6.53 -2.74
C ASN A 70 -10.11 5.27 -3.17
N GLU A 71 -11.14 4.89 -2.42
CA GLU A 71 -11.90 3.67 -2.71
C GLU A 71 -12.68 3.75 -4.03
N VAL A 72 -13.08 4.95 -4.47
CA VAL A 72 -13.78 5.15 -5.73
C VAL A 72 -12.85 4.86 -6.91
N GLU A 73 -11.63 5.37 -6.89
CA GLU A 73 -10.62 5.10 -7.94
C GLU A 73 -10.03 3.69 -7.84
N ALA A 74 -10.19 3.01 -6.71
CA ALA A 74 -9.64 1.70 -6.48
C ALA A 74 -10.64 0.57 -6.84
N GLU A 75 -11.89 0.88 -7.16
CA GLU A 75 -12.97 -0.10 -7.37
C GLU A 75 -12.60 -1.21 -8.37
N ASP A 76 -11.88 -0.88 -9.44
CA ASP A 76 -11.50 -1.83 -10.50
C ASP A 76 -10.57 -2.96 -10.03
N TRP A 77 -9.72 -2.70 -9.03
CA TRP A 77 -8.67 -3.64 -8.59
C TRP A 77 -8.73 -3.97 -7.10
N LEU A 78 -9.50 -3.24 -6.29
CA LEU A 78 -9.62 -3.43 -4.86
C LEU A 78 -10.69 -4.50 -4.58
N PRO A 79 -10.33 -5.64 -3.97
CA PRO A 79 -11.30 -6.71 -3.68
C PRO A 79 -12.45 -6.18 -2.82
N SER A 80 -13.71 -6.50 -3.18
CA SER A 80 -14.89 -5.96 -2.50
C SER A 80 -15.13 -6.48 -1.08
N VAL A 81 -14.44 -7.54 -0.64
CA VAL A 81 -14.72 -8.20 0.66
C VAL A 81 -13.47 -8.91 1.24
N PRO A 82 -13.40 -9.11 2.57
CA PRO A 82 -12.30 -9.78 3.27
C PRO A 82 -12.24 -11.29 3.03
#